data_AF-A0A7J8ES56-F1
#
_entry.id   AF-A0A7J8ES56-F1
#
_cell.length_a   1.000
_cell.length_b   1.000
_cell.length_c   1.000
_cell.angle_alpha   90.00
_cell.angle_beta   90.00
_cell.angle_gamma   90.00
#
_symmetry.space_group_name_H-M   'P 1'
#
loop_
_entity.id
_entity.type
_entity.pdbx_description
1 polymer ?
#
loop_
_entity_poly.entity_id
_entity_poly.type
_entity_poly.pdbx_seq_one_letter_code
_entity_poly.pdbx_strand_id
1 'polypeptide(L)'
;MDWDKVDWKKQRKCVSKNALGSSFIAARNLYASNTRLQKTGTAKTSSILEEQILRADTSVDLEETGHVLSTGDGIAQLHGLRNVQAEEMVEFSSGLKGMSLNLKPDNVGVVMFGNDKLIKEGDIVKQTGAIVDVSVGEGLLGRVVDALSNATDGKGPTGSKIHRKVGLKAPGIIP
;
A
#
# COMPACT_ATOMS: atom_id res chain seq x y z
N MET A 1 24.48 17.30 -78.77
CA MET A 1 23.41 16.90 -77.84
C MET A 1 23.95 15.66 -77.14
N ASP A 2 24.76 15.90 -76.13
CA ASP A 2 24.40 15.82 -74.70
C ASP A 2 24.78 14.43 -74.16
N TRP A 3 25.88 14.33 -73.40
CA TRP A 3 26.02 14.67 -71.96
C TRP A 3 25.06 13.76 -71.15
N ASP A 4 25.44 12.90 -70.20
CA ASP A 4 26.70 12.48 -69.59
C ASP A 4 26.33 11.22 -68.75
N LYS A 5 26.95 10.03 -68.92
CA LYS A 5 28.04 9.51 -68.06
C LYS A 5 27.99 10.02 -66.60
N VAL A 6 27.90 9.12 -65.62
CA VAL A 6 29.07 8.46 -65.00
C VAL A 6 28.59 7.49 -63.90
N ASP A 7 29.25 6.36 -63.95
CA ASP A 7 29.11 5.13 -63.19
C ASP A 7 29.80 5.18 -61.80
N TRP A 8 29.25 4.33 -60.94
CA TRP A 8 29.80 3.63 -59.78
C TRP A 8 31.32 3.69 -59.53
N LYS A 9 31.71 4.08 -58.31
CA LYS A 9 32.65 3.36 -57.40
C LYS A 9 33.01 4.27 -56.22
N LYS A 10 32.65 3.90 -54.99
CA LYS A 10 33.38 2.98 -54.10
C LYS A 10 34.61 3.63 -53.45
N GLN A 11 34.60 3.50 -52.12
CA GLN A 11 35.75 3.42 -51.20
C GLN A 11 36.40 4.71 -50.68
N ARG A 12 36.12 4.93 -49.39
CA ARG A 12 37.07 5.06 -48.27
C ARG A 12 38.25 6.03 -48.46
N LYS A 13 38.30 7.04 -47.59
CA LYS A 13 39.53 7.38 -46.88
C LYS A 13 39.26 8.13 -45.57
N CYS A 14 39.81 7.56 -44.50
CA CYS A 14 40.13 8.26 -43.26
C CYS A 14 41.37 9.16 -43.44
N VAL A 15 41.55 10.05 -42.45
CA VAL A 15 42.82 10.55 -41.88
C VAL A 15 43.24 12.01 -42.21
N SER A 16 43.10 12.83 -41.16
CA SER A 16 43.94 13.92 -40.60
C SER A 16 44.46 15.08 -41.46
N LYS A 17 44.32 16.32 -40.94
CA LYS A 17 45.37 17.05 -40.17
C LYS A 17 44.84 18.38 -39.61
N ASN A 18 45.33 18.71 -38.43
CA ASN A 18 45.08 19.91 -37.62
C ASN A 18 45.45 21.22 -38.32
N ALA A 19 44.76 22.32 -37.96
CA ALA A 19 45.35 23.65 -37.88
C ALA A 19 44.61 24.48 -36.81
N LEU A 20 45.42 25.19 -36.02
CA LEU A 20 45.08 25.85 -34.76
C LEU A 20 44.27 27.13 -34.95
N GLY A 21 43.31 27.36 -34.06
CA GLY A 21 42.63 28.63 -33.87
C GLY A 21 42.07 28.68 -32.45
N SER A 22 42.80 29.32 -31.54
CA SER A 22 42.42 29.48 -30.15
C SER A 22 41.29 30.52 -30.02
N SER A 23 40.14 30.10 -29.51
CA SER A 23 39.17 31.00 -28.89
C SER A 23 38.59 30.28 -27.69
N PHE A 24 38.83 30.89 -26.52
CA PHE A 24 38.34 30.44 -25.23
C PHE A 24 36.82 30.38 -25.23
N ILE A 25 36.24 29.18 -25.14
CA ILE A 25 34.87 28.98 -24.67
C ILE A 25 34.94 27.80 -23.69
N ALA A 26 34.74 28.10 -22.42
CA ALA A 26 34.66 27.10 -21.36
C ALA A 26 33.55 26.09 -21.69
N ALA A 27 33.94 24.88 -22.07
CA ALA A 27 33.01 23.76 -22.18
C ALA A 27 32.56 23.37 -20.75
N ARG A 28 31.43 23.92 -20.31
CA ARG A 28 30.68 23.30 -19.22
C ARG A 28 30.22 21.94 -19.75
N ASN A 29 30.82 20.86 -19.28
CA ASN A 29 30.22 19.54 -19.34
C ASN A 29 28.93 19.61 -18.53
N LEU A 30 27.84 20.01 -19.18
CA LEU A 30 26.50 19.74 -18.70
C LEU A 30 26.33 18.23 -18.81
N TYR A 31 26.63 17.54 -17.72
CA TYR A 31 26.03 16.25 -17.44
C TYR A 31 24.52 16.50 -17.33
N ALA A 32 23.83 16.55 -18.47
CA ALA A 32 22.40 16.37 -18.52
C ALA A 32 22.15 14.91 -18.14
N SER A 33 22.08 14.66 -16.85
CA SER A 33 21.45 13.45 -16.36
C SER A 33 20.02 13.52 -16.89
N ASN A 34 19.66 12.57 -17.76
CA ASN A 34 18.27 12.31 -18.07
C ASN A 34 17.58 12.09 -16.73
N THR A 35 16.84 13.09 -16.25
CA THR A 35 15.87 12.91 -15.18
C THR A 35 14.80 12.00 -15.77
N ARG A 36 15.07 10.70 -15.68
CA ARG A 36 14.07 9.66 -15.81
C ARG A 36 13.04 9.97 -14.73
N LEU A 37 12.01 10.70 -15.12
CA LEU A 37 10.73 10.76 -14.42
C LEU A 37 10.32 9.31 -14.22
N GLN A 38 10.54 8.82 -13.00
CA GLN A 38 10.00 7.57 -12.53
C GLN A 38 8.49 7.75 -12.60
N LYS A 39 7.87 7.16 -13.63
CA LYS A 39 6.42 7.05 -13.77
C LYS A 39 5.94 6.11 -12.67
N THR A 40 5.84 6.62 -11.45
CA THR A 40 5.35 5.87 -10.30
C THR A 40 3.85 5.71 -10.45
N GLY A 41 3.42 4.50 -10.83
CA GLY A 41 2.09 3.95 -10.62
C GLY A 41 0.90 4.73 -11.21
N THR A 42 0.77 4.78 -12.54
CA THR A 42 -0.32 5.53 -13.18
C THR A 42 -1.63 4.76 -13.34
N ALA A 43 -1.66 3.44 -13.11
CA ALA A 43 -2.85 2.65 -13.40
C ALA A 43 -3.92 2.69 -12.29
N LYS A 44 -3.49 2.80 -11.02
CA LYS A 44 -4.41 2.82 -9.86
C LYS A 44 -4.80 4.23 -9.43
N THR A 45 -3.94 5.22 -9.69
CA THR A 45 -4.21 6.62 -9.36
C THR A 45 -5.27 7.23 -10.28
N SER A 46 -5.37 6.80 -11.53
CA SER A 46 -6.39 7.29 -12.47
C SER A 46 -7.83 7.03 -12.01
N SER A 47 -8.13 5.80 -11.55
CA SER A 47 -9.48 5.44 -11.10
C SER A 47 -9.90 6.17 -9.83
N ILE A 48 -8.99 6.37 -8.88
CA ILE A 48 -9.25 7.14 -7.65
C ILE A 48 -9.52 8.62 -8.00
N LEU A 49 -8.74 9.19 -8.93
CA LEU A 49 -8.91 10.59 -9.33
C LEU A 49 -10.23 10.82 -10.07
N GLU A 50 -10.64 9.91 -10.94
CA GLU A 50 -11.95 9.95 -11.60
C GLU A 50 -13.09 9.89 -10.58
N GLU A 51 -12.96 9.02 -9.58
CA GLU A 51 -13.94 8.85 -8.52
C GLU A 51 -14.03 10.09 -7.60
N GLN A 52 -12.91 10.74 -7.30
CA GLN A 52 -12.86 11.98 -6.52
C GLN A 52 -13.58 13.15 -7.23
N ILE A 53 -13.52 13.22 -8.56
CA ILE A 53 -14.22 14.25 -9.34
C ILE A 53 -15.74 14.01 -9.33
N LEU A 54 -16.17 12.75 -9.33
CA LEU A 54 -17.58 12.37 -9.36
C LEU A 54 -18.27 12.42 -7.98
N ARG A 55 -17.53 12.24 -6.88
CA ARG A 55 -18.06 12.08 -5.51
C ARG A 55 -18.07 13.32 -4.61
N ALA A 56 -18.01 14.53 -5.16
CA ALA A 56 -17.92 15.76 -4.35
C ALA A 56 -19.02 15.90 -3.25
N ASP A 57 -20.15 15.18 -3.34
CA ASP A 57 -21.28 15.27 -2.42
C ASP A 57 -21.46 14.07 -1.45
N THR A 58 -20.64 13.00 -1.50
CA THR A 58 -20.82 11.78 -0.66
C THR A 58 -19.58 11.47 0.19
N SER A 59 -19.20 12.39 1.07
CA SER A 59 -18.00 12.26 1.91
C SER A 59 -18.15 11.33 3.11
N VAL A 60 -19.38 11.09 3.58
CA VAL A 60 -19.66 10.40 4.86
C VAL A 60 -19.29 8.92 4.82
N ASP A 61 -19.54 8.23 3.71
CA ASP A 61 -19.31 6.77 3.62
C ASP A 61 -17.82 6.38 3.62
N LEU A 62 -16.92 7.28 3.19
CA LEU A 62 -15.48 7.05 3.13
C LEU A 62 -14.78 7.17 4.49
N GLU A 63 -15.44 7.75 5.50
CA GLU A 63 -14.84 7.90 6.83
C GLU A 63 -14.80 6.57 7.59
N GLU A 64 -15.83 5.74 7.45
CA GLU A 64 -15.98 4.46 8.15
C GLU A 64 -15.64 3.23 7.29
N THR A 65 -15.68 3.40 5.97
CA THR A 65 -15.46 2.32 5.00
C THR A 65 -14.25 2.63 4.11
N GLY A 66 -13.50 1.60 3.74
CA GLY A 66 -12.38 1.69 2.82
C GLY A 66 -12.36 0.57 1.79
N HIS A 67 -11.44 0.70 0.83
CA HIS A 67 -11.21 -0.27 -0.24
C HIS A 67 -9.78 -0.77 -0.25
N VAL A 68 -9.59 -2.05 -0.56
CA VAL A 68 -8.26 -2.66 -0.69
C VAL A 68 -7.59 -2.20 -2.00
N LEU A 69 -6.41 -1.59 -1.90
CA LEU A 69 -5.59 -1.22 -3.07
C LEU A 69 -4.70 -2.38 -3.54
N SER A 70 -4.09 -3.08 -2.59
CA SER A 70 -3.20 -4.21 -2.85
C SER A 70 -3.04 -5.05 -1.59
N THR A 71 -2.83 -6.35 -1.79
CA THR A 71 -2.62 -7.32 -0.72
C THR A 71 -1.38 -8.17 -1.03
N GLY A 72 -0.57 -8.47 -0.02
CA GLY A 72 0.57 -9.40 -0.14
C GLY A 72 1.21 -9.71 1.20
N ASP A 73 1.70 -10.94 1.39
CA ASP A 73 2.39 -11.43 2.59
C ASP A 73 1.64 -11.14 3.90
N GLY A 74 0.30 -11.22 3.88
CA GLY A 74 -0.54 -10.92 5.05
C GLY A 74 -0.71 -9.43 5.37
N ILE A 75 -0.25 -8.53 4.50
CA ILE A 75 -0.40 -7.08 4.63
C ILE A 75 -1.33 -6.57 3.52
N ALA A 76 -2.31 -5.75 3.91
CA ALA A 76 -3.19 -5.03 3.01
C ALA A 76 -2.92 -3.53 3.07
N GLN A 77 -2.90 -2.90 1.89
CA GLN A 77 -2.93 -1.45 1.74
C GLN A 77 -4.36 -1.04 1.45
N LEU A 78 -4.94 -0.20 2.29
CA LEU A 78 -6.31 0.28 2.16
C LEU A 78 -6.33 1.76 1.81
N HIS A 79 -7.33 2.18 1.07
CA HIS A 79 -7.68 3.57 0.82
C HIS A 79 -9.02 3.89 1.50
N GLY A 80 -9.12 5.07 2.12
CA GLY A 80 -10.26 5.45 2.95
C GLY A 80 -9.97 5.25 4.44
N LEU A 81 -10.99 4.87 5.22
CA LEU A 81 -10.88 4.66 6.67
C LEU A 81 -10.27 5.87 7.40
N ARG A 82 -10.78 7.08 7.13
CA ARG A 82 -10.20 8.33 7.65
C ARG A 82 -10.26 8.44 9.17
N ASN A 83 -11.25 7.79 9.79
CA ASN A 83 -11.47 7.86 11.24
C ASN A 83 -10.90 6.64 12.00
N VAL A 84 -10.07 5.81 11.35
CA VAL A 84 -9.49 4.64 12.00
C VAL A 84 -8.40 5.04 12.98
N GLN A 85 -8.40 4.39 14.14
CA GLN A 85 -7.38 4.54 15.16
C GLN A 85 -6.20 3.60 14.91
N ALA A 86 -5.07 3.88 15.55
CA ALA A 86 -3.95 2.94 15.56
C ALA A 86 -4.31 1.73 16.44
N GLU A 87 -3.87 0.53 16.04
CA GLU A 87 -4.16 -0.72 16.73
C GLU A 87 -5.67 -1.04 16.80
N GLU A 88 -6.44 -0.57 15.82
CA GLU A 88 -7.86 -0.84 15.72
C GLU A 88 -8.15 -2.12 14.96
N MET A 89 -9.21 -2.83 15.37
CA MET A 89 -9.72 -3.97 14.63
C MET A 89 -10.51 -3.53 13.39
N VAL A 90 -10.20 -4.12 12.25
CA VAL A 90 -10.94 -3.93 11.00
C VAL A 90 -11.46 -5.28 10.48
N GLU A 91 -12.59 -5.23 9.78
CA GLU A 91 -13.24 -6.39 9.20
C GLU A 91 -13.32 -6.25 7.68
N PHE A 92 -12.84 -7.26 6.98
CA PHE A 92 -12.93 -7.36 5.53
C PHE A 92 -14.29 -7.97 5.16
N SER A 93 -14.80 -7.63 3.98
CA SER A 93 -16.03 -8.24 3.43
C SER A 93 -15.98 -9.77 3.31
N SER A 94 -14.78 -10.35 3.28
CA SER A 94 -14.54 -11.80 3.31
C SER A 94 -14.73 -12.45 4.70
N GLY A 95 -14.99 -11.66 5.74
CA GLY A 95 -15.09 -12.10 7.13
C GLY A 95 -13.75 -12.28 7.83
N LEU A 96 -12.64 -11.99 7.15
CA LEU A 96 -11.32 -11.92 7.77
C LEU A 96 -11.22 -10.65 8.61
N LYS A 97 -10.47 -10.75 9.70
CA LYS A 97 -10.18 -9.61 10.58
C LYS A 97 -8.76 -9.14 10.33
N GLY A 98 -8.49 -7.88 10.63
CA GLY A 98 -7.15 -7.32 10.60
C GLY A 98 -6.96 -6.24 11.66
N MET A 99 -5.73 -5.80 11.81
CA MET A 99 -5.36 -4.71 12.71
C MET A 99 -4.67 -3.60 11.93
N SER A 100 -5.12 -2.36 12.14
CA SER A 100 -4.45 -1.17 11.61
C SER A 100 -3.14 -0.93 12.36
N LEU A 101 -2.04 -0.84 11.62
CA LEU A 101 -0.72 -0.55 12.19
C LEU A 101 -0.19 0.80 11.77
N ASN A 102 -0.29 1.12 10.49
CA ASN A 102 0.34 2.31 9.92
C ASN A 102 -0.71 3.21 9.29
N LEU A 103 -0.89 4.40 9.84
CA LEU A 103 -1.84 5.38 9.35
C LEU A 103 -1.10 6.45 8.54
N LYS A 104 -1.39 6.53 7.23
CA LYS A 104 -0.97 7.64 6.38
C LYS A 104 -2.22 8.42 5.93
N PRO A 105 -2.08 9.69 5.52
CA PRO A 105 -3.23 10.50 5.09
C PRO A 105 -4.03 9.88 3.95
N ASP A 106 -3.35 9.21 3.02
CA ASP A 106 -3.95 8.66 1.81
C ASP A 106 -4.18 7.14 1.90
N ASN A 107 -3.41 6.45 2.75
CA ASN A 107 -3.35 5.00 2.78
C ASN A 107 -3.27 4.48 4.23
N VAL A 108 -3.89 3.34 4.49
CA VAL A 108 -3.78 2.65 5.78
C VAL A 108 -3.16 1.27 5.58
N GLY A 109 -2.12 0.97 6.33
CA GLY A 109 -1.48 -0.34 6.39
C GLY A 109 -2.15 -1.22 7.44
N VAL A 110 -2.74 -2.32 7.00
CA VAL A 110 -3.45 -3.30 7.85
C VAL A 110 -2.75 -4.65 7.77
N VAL A 111 -2.54 -5.28 8.93
CA VAL A 111 -2.12 -6.68 9.00
C VAL A 111 -3.35 -7.55 9.11
N MET A 112 -3.44 -8.58 8.28
CA MET A 112 -4.58 -9.48 8.22
C MET A 112 -4.36 -10.71 9.10
N PHE A 113 -5.40 -11.12 9.81
CA PHE A 113 -5.43 -12.35 10.58
C PHE A 113 -6.08 -13.44 9.72
N GLY A 114 -5.24 -14.29 9.12
CA GLY A 114 -5.69 -15.43 8.32
C GLY A 114 -5.01 -15.51 6.96
N ASN A 115 -5.72 -16.11 5.99
CA ASN A 115 -5.20 -16.38 4.66
C ASN A 115 -5.47 -15.21 3.71
N ASP A 116 -4.41 -14.65 3.15
CA ASP A 116 -4.44 -13.51 2.23
C ASP A 116 -5.13 -13.81 0.89
N LYS A 117 -5.17 -15.08 0.46
CA LYS A 117 -5.76 -15.51 -0.82
C LYS A 117 -7.25 -15.23 -0.97
N LEU A 118 -7.96 -15.02 0.14
CA LEU A 118 -9.39 -14.78 0.15
C LEU A 118 -9.74 -13.32 -0.15
N ILE A 119 -8.78 -12.41 -0.03
CA ILE A 119 -8.99 -10.96 -0.21
C ILE A 119 -8.48 -10.55 -1.59
N LYS A 120 -9.25 -9.70 -2.26
CA LYS A 120 -8.92 -9.13 -3.57
C LYS A 120 -8.82 -7.62 -3.51
N GLU A 121 -8.16 -7.06 -4.53
CA GLU A 121 -8.16 -5.61 -4.75
C GLU A 121 -9.59 -5.14 -5.02
N GLY A 122 -9.97 -4.02 -4.39
CA GLY A 122 -11.32 -3.45 -4.45
C GLY A 122 -12.27 -3.95 -3.37
N ASP A 123 -11.89 -4.96 -2.57
CA ASP A 123 -12.73 -5.44 -1.47
C ASP A 123 -13.01 -4.33 -0.46
N ILE A 124 -14.23 -4.36 0.07
CA ILE A 124 -14.69 -3.40 1.09
C ILE A 124 -14.16 -3.82 2.45
N VAL A 125 -13.67 -2.84 3.21
CA VAL A 125 -13.22 -2.99 4.59
C VAL A 125 -13.99 -2.02 5.48
N LYS A 126 -14.41 -2.51 6.64
CA LYS A 126 -15.13 -1.73 7.65
C LYS A 126 -14.30 -1.66 8.93
N GLN A 127 -14.30 -0.51 9.56
CA GLN A 127 -13.72 -0.37 10.89
C GLN A 127 -14.71 -0.83 11.98
N THR A 128 -14.18 -1.33 13.09
CA THR A 128 -15.01 -1.82 14.22
C THR A 128 -15.21 -0.75 15.29
N GLY A 129 -14.38 0.30 15.31
CA GLY A 129 -14.37 1.37 16.31
C GLY A 129 -13.70 0.99 17.64
N ALA A 130 -13.11 -0.20 17.72
CA ALA A 130 -12.50 -0.74 18.94
C ALA A 130 -11.05 -1.15 18.70
N ILE A 131 -10.17 -0.68 19.61
CA ILE A 131 -8.80 -1.19 19.74
C ILE A 131 -8.86 -2.70 19.95
N VAL A 132 -7.89 -3.43 19.40
CA VAL A 132 -7.83 -4.89 19.50
C VAL A 132 -8.03 -5.37 20.94
N ASP A 133 -9.11 -6.13 21.12
CA ASP A 133 -9.52 -6.74 22.36
C ASP A 133 -9.76 -8.25 22.19
N VAL A 134 -9.67 -8.95 23.30
CA VAL A 134 -9.87 -10.40 23.35
C VAL A 134 -10.80 -10.75 24.49
N SER A 135 -11.56 -11.83 24.30
CA SER A 135 -12.45 -12.36 25.32
C SER A 135 -11.60 -12.94 26.45
N VAL A 136 -11.94 -12.64 27.70
CA VAL A 136 -11.25 -13.12 28.91
C VAL A 136 -12.26 -13.67 29.92
N GLY A 137 -11.82 -14.57 30.80
CA GLY A 137 -12.65 -15.09 31.89
C GLY A 137 -12.44 -16.58 32.14
N GLU A 138 -13.13 -17.09 33.16
CA GLU A 138 -13.01 -18.49 33.62
C GLU A 138 -13.50 -19.50 32.57
N GLY A 139 -14.37 -19.08 31.63
CA GLY A 139 -14.84 -19.93 30.53
C GLY A 139 -13.77 -20.37 29.53
N LEU A 140 -12.54 -19.85 29.63
CA LEU A 140 -11.40 -20.26 28.82
C LEU A 140 -10.58 -21.38 29.47
N LEU A 141 -10.81 -21.69 30.75
CA LEU A 141 -10.04 -22.70 31.47
C LEU A 141 -10.23 -24.09 30.83
N GLY A 142 -9.11 -24.75 30.52
CA GLY A 142 -9.12 -26.08 29.90
C GLY A 142 -9.56 -26.13 28.43
N ARG A 143 -9.75 -24.96 27.80
CA ARG A 143 -10.05 -24.83 26.37
C ARG A 143 -8.77 -24.52 25.58
N VAL A 144 -8.80 -24.81 24.28
CA VAL A 144 -7.76 -24.36 23.34
C VAL A 144 -8.34 -23.23 22.49
N VAL A 145 -7.68 -22.08 22.52
CA VAL A 145 -8.13 -20.86 21.86
C VAL A 145 -7.03 -20.29 20.98
N ASP A 146 -7.44 -19.63 19.91
CA ASP A 146 -6.58 -18.83 19.04
C ASP A 146 -6.32 -17.43 19.64
N ALA A 147 -5.37 -16.69 19.05
CA ALA A 147 -4.97 -15.35 19.46
C ALA A 147 -6.14 -14.34 19.49
N LEU A 148 -7.17 -14.52 18.66
CA LEU A 148 -8.38 -13.71 18.64
C LEU A 148 -9.48 -14.21 19.58
N SER A 149 -9.16 -15.13 20.51
CA SER A 149 -10.09 -15.77 21.46
C SER A 149 -11.16 -16.69 20.87
N ASN A 150 -11.00 -17.12 19.61
CA ASN A 150 -11.85 -18.13 18.99
C ASN A 150 -11.47 -19.54 19.49
N ALA A 151 -12.46 -20.39 19.83
CA ALA A 151 -12.21 -21.78 20.22
C ALA A 151 -11.76 -22.63 19.02
N THR A 152 -10.64 -23.34 19.17
CA THR A 152 -10.09 -24.25 18.14
C THR A 152 -10.21 -25.72 18.54
N ASP A 153 -10.77 -26.01 19.72
CA ASP A 153 -10.90 -27.36 20.28
C ASP A 153 -12.16 -28.13 19.84
N GLY A 154 -13.02 -27.53 19.01
CA GLY A 154 -14.24 -28.18 18.49
C GLY A 154 -15.34 -28.43 19.54
N LYS A 155 -15.16 -27.97 20.79
CA LYS A 155 -16.10 -28.16 21.90
C LYS A 155 -17.16 -27.04 22.00
N GLY A 156 -17.47 -26.37 20.89
CA GLY A 156 -18.40 -25.24 20.81
C GLY A 156 -17.80 -23.88 21.21
N PRO A 157 -18.61 -22.80 21.21
CA PRO A 157 -18.13 -21.44 21.51
C PRO A 157 -17.73 -21.25 22.98
N THR A 158 -16.81 -20.32 23.24
CA THR A 158 -16.38 -19.97 24.60
C THR A 158 -17.45 -19.10 25.29
N GLY A 159 -17.76 -19.39 26.56
CA GLY A 159 -18.78 -18.66 27.33
C GLY A 159 -18.30 -17.34 27.94
N SER A 160 -17.20 -16.77 27.45
CA SER A 160 -16.65 -15.51 27.98
C SER A 160 -17.57 -14.34 27.60
N LYS A 161 -17.92 -13.50 28.58
CA LYS A 161 -18.72 -12.29 28.39
C LYS A 161 -17.89 -11.00 28.53
N ILE A 162 -16.66 -11.12 28.99
CA ILE A 162 -15.81 -9.98 29.34
C ILE A 162 -14.74 -9.86 28.28
N HIS A 163 -14.63 -8.67 27.69
CA HIS A 163 -13.56 -8.34 26.74
C HIS A 163 -12.53 -7.45 27.41
N ARG A 164 -11.26 -7.64 27.07
CA ARG A 164 -10.16 -6.82 27.58
C ARG A 164 -9.23 -6.45 26.44
N LYS A 165 -8.84 -5.17 26.40
CA LYS A 165 -7.86 -4.66 25.44
C LYS A 165 -6.51 -5.34 25.65
N VAL A 166 -5.80 -5.63 24.56
CA VAL A 166 -4.50 -6.30 24.61
C VAL A 166 -3.40 -5.33 25.10
N GLY A 167 -3.41 -4.08 24.64
CA GLY A 167 -2.42 -3.05 24.97
C GLY A 167 -2.68 -2.27 26.27
N LEU A 168 -2.96 -2.94 27.38
CA LEU A 168 -3.15 -2.25 28.67
C LEU A 168 -1.83 -1.92 29.36
N LYS A 169 -1.74 -0.72 29.92
CA LYS A 169 -0.58 -0.30 30.72
C LYS A 169 -0.46 -1.12 32.00
N ALA A 170 0.78 -1.47 32.37
CA ALA A 170 1.06 -2.16 33.62
C ALA A 170 0.70 -1.31 34.85
N PRO A 171 0.33 -1.94 35.99
CA PRO A 171 0.13 -1.24 37.26
C PRO A 171 1.38 -0.47 37.70
N GLY A 172 1.17 0.73 38.25
CA GLY A 172 2.24 1.56 38.82
C GLY A 172 2.63 1.13 40.23
N ILE A 173 3.78 1.63 40.69
CA ILE A 173 4.21 1.48 42.09
C ILE A 173 3.47 2.55 42.90
N ILE A 174 2.80 2.15 43.97
CA ILE A 174 2.19 3.09 44.94
C ILE A 174 3.23 3.30 46.05
N PRO A 175 3.61 4.55 46.36
CA PRO A 175 4.50 4.85 47.50
C PRO A 175 3.81 4.60 48.85
#